data_AF-A0A1Y3CI93-F1
#
_entry.id   AF-A0A1Y3CI93-F1
#
_cell.length_a   1.000
_cell.length_b   1.000
_cell.length_c   1.000
_cell.angle_alpha   90.00
_cell.angle_beta   90.00
_cell.angle_gamma   90.00
#
_symmetry.space_group_name_H-M   'P 1'
#
loop_
_entity.id
_entity.type
_entity.pdbx_description
1 polymer ?
#
loop_
_entity_poly.entity_id
_entity_poly.type
_entity_poly.pdbx_seq_one_letter_code
_entity_poly.pdbx_strand_id
1 'polypeptide(L)' 'MEMHEIRKLLVAVETLAVRPAQADENTLGEAIGYFKKLVNDRTQGAIQIVMFVDGKLVA' A
#
# COMPACT_ATOMS: atom_id res chain seq x y z
N MET A 1 10.18 -7.78 4.05
CA MET A 1 8.82 -7.68 4.61
C MET A 1 8.54 -8.89 5.45
N GLU A 2 7.95 -8.69 6.62
CA GLU A 2 7.52 -9.78 7.50
C GLU A 2 6.09 -10.24 7.14
N MET A 3 5.73 -11.46 7.56
CA MET A 3 4.41 -12.05 7.24
C MET A 3 3.23 -11.20 7.75
N HIS A 4 3.39 -10.53 8.89
CA HIS A 4 2.38 -9.62 9.44
C HIS A 4 2.10 -8.43 8.50
N GLU A 5 3.13 -7.88 7.88
CA GLU A 5 3.00 -6.76 6.93
C GLU A 5 2.31 -7.20 5.63
N ILE A 6 2.60 -8.41 5.16
CA ILE A 6 1.90 -8.98 3.99
C ILE A 6 0.41 -9.16 4.29
N ARG A 7 0.05 -9.63 5.48
CA ARG A 7 -1.36 -9.75 5.88
C ARG A 7 -2.07 -8.40 5.90
N LYS A 8 -1.43 -7.37 6.46
CA LYS A 8 -1.98 -6.01 6.45
C LYS A 8 -2.20 -5.49 5.03
N LEU A 9 -1.24 -5.69 4.13
CA LEU A 9 -1.41 -5.34 2.72
C LEU A 9 -2.61 -6.03 2.09
N LEU A 10 -2.74 -7.36 2.26
CA LEU A 10 -3.84 -8.12 1.66
C LEU A 10 -5.20 -7.66 2.19
N VAL A 11 -5.31 -7.45 3.50
CA VAL A 11 -6.55 -6.93 4.11
C VAL A 11 -6.88 -5.54 3.59
N ALA A 12 -5.89 -4.64 3.52
CA ALA A 12 -6.12 -3.28 3.02
C ALA A 12 -6.57 -3.28 1.56
N VAL A 13 -5.94 -4.11 0.70
CA VAL A 13 -6.33 -4.26 -0.71
C VAL A 13 -7.72 -4.88 -0.85
N GLU A 14 -8.06 -5.91 -0.07
CA GLU A 14 -9.39 -6.50 -0.07
C GLU A 14 -10.46 -5.48 0.36
N THR A 15 -10.22 -4.73 1.43
CA THR A 15 -11.14 -3.68 1.90
C THR A 15 -11.38 -2.64 0.82
N LEU A 16 -10.34 -2.15 0.14
CA LEU A 16 -10.49 -1.18 -0.93
C LEU A 16 -11.24 -1.72 -2.15
N ALA A 17 -10.91 -2.94 -2.59
CA ALA A 17 -11.44 -3.50 -3.83
C ALA A 17 -12.85 -4.10 -3.68
N VAL A 18 -13.17 -4.66 -2.51
CA VAL A 18 -14.37 -5.48 -2.29
C VAL A 18 -15.32 -4.85 -1.28
N ARG A 19 -14.80 -4.12 -0.27
CA ARG A 19 -15.62 -3.58 0.83
C ARG A 19 -15.33 -2.10 1.07
N PRO A 20 -15.42 -1.22 0.04
CA PRO A 20 -14.95 0.16 0.13
C PRO A 20 -15.65 0.99 1.22
N ALA A 21 -16.89 0.64 1.58
CA ALA A 21 -17.61 1.27 2.68
C ALA A 21 -16.98 1.02 4.08
N GLN A 22 -16.08 0.05 4.20
CA GLN A 22 -15.32 -0.26 5.42
C GLN A 22 -13.93 0.36 5.42
N ALA A 23 -13.53 1.03 4.33
CA ALA A 23 -12.25 1.70 4.25
C ALA A 23 -12.25 2.96 5.15
N ASP A 24 -11.12 3.17 5.83
CA ASP A 24 -10.82 4.34 6.63
C ASP A 24 -9.52 5.01 6.15
N GLU A 25 -9.10 6.09 6.82
CA GLU A 25 -7.85 6.80 6.49
C GLU A 25 -6.62 5.88 6.51
N ASN A 26 -6.60 4.89 7.39
CA ASN A 26 -5.48 3.96 7.52
C ASN A 26 -5.44 2.95 6.36
N THR A 27 -6.60 2.55 5.84
CA THR A 27 -6.72 1.52 4.80
C THR A 27 -5.92 1.91 3.54
N LEU A 28 -6.06 3.15 3.08
CA LEU A 28 -5.30 3.67 1.93
C LEU A 28 -3.79 3.75 2.23
N GLY A 29 -3.42 4.24 3.41
CA GLY A 29 -2.03 4.34 3.83
C GLY A 29 -1.34 2.98 3.94
N GLU A 30 -2.00 1.99 4.52
CA GLU A 30 -1.50 0.61 4.63
C GLU A 30 -1.37 -0.04 3.25
N ALA A 31 -2.38 0.08 2.38
CA ALA A 31 -2.33 -0.51 1.04
C ALA A 31 -1.15 0.03 0.22
N ILE A 32 -1.00 1.36 0.14
CA ILE A 32 0.06 1.99 -0.66
C ILE A 32 1.44 1.79 -0.01
N GLY A 33 1.53 1.97 1.31
CA GLY A 33 2.78 1.85 2.05
C GLY A 33 3.36 0.43 1.99
N TYR A 34 2.54 -0.59 2.28
CA TYR A 34 3.01 -1.97 2.20
C TYR A 34 3.21 -2.44 0.77
N PHE A 35 2.44 -1.94 -0.21
CA PHE A 35 2.68 -2.26 -1.62
C PHE A 35 4.01 -1.67 -2.11
N LYS A 36 4.32 -0.41 -1.76
CA LYS A 36 5.62 0.22 -2.02
C LYS A 36 6.76 -0.61 -1.40
N LYS A 37 6.61 -1.04 -0.15
CA LYS A 37 7.59 -1.89 0.53
C LYS A 37 7.77 -3.24 -0.17
N LEU A 38 6.68 -3.88 -0.59
CA LEU A 38 6.70 -5.15 -1.32
C LEU A 38 7.47 -5.02 -2.63
N VAL A 39 7.16 -4.01 -3.43
CA VAL A 39 7.82 -3.79 -4.71
C VAL A 39 9.31 -3.49 -4.51
N ASN A 40 9.66 -2.66 -3.54
CA ASN A 40 11.05 -2.40 -3.20
C ASN A 40 11.80 -3.69 -2.81
N ASP A 41 11.21 -4.51 -1.94
CA ASP A 41 11.81 -5.77 -1.49
C ASP A 41 12.00 -6.79 -2.63
N ARG A 42 11.03 -6.87 -3.56
CA ARG A 42 11.09 -7.81 -4.70
C ARG A 42 12.03 -7.37 -5.79
N THR A 43 12.22 -6.07 -5.94
CA THR A 43 13.03 -5.48 -7.02
C THR A 43 14.38 -5.00 -6.55
N GLN A 44 14.67 -5.12 -5.24
CA GLN A 44 15.90 -4.61 -4.62
C GLN A 44 16.12 -3.11 -4.94
N GLY A 45 15.02 -2.35 -4.94
CA GLY A 45 15.03 -0.92 -5.26
C GLY A 45 15.13 -0.57 -6.74
N ALA A 46 15.10 -1.55 -7.66
CA ALA A 46 15.08 -1.28 -9.10
C ALA A 46 13.75 -0.64 -9.57
N ILE A 47 12.67 -0.84 -8.82
CA ILE A 47 11.37 -0.18 -9.05
C ILE A 47 10.97 0.58 -7.79
N GLN A 48 10.57 1.84 -7.96
CA GLN A 48 10.05 2.69 -6.89
C GLN A 48 8.60 3.05 -7.14
N ILE A 49 7.79 2.96 -6.10
CA ILE A 49 6.40 3.44 -6.11
C ILE A 49 6.34 4.78 -5.38
N VAL A 50 5.70 5.75 -6.02
CA VAL A 50 5.49 7.11 -5.54
C VAL A 50 4.00 7.42 -5.53
N MET A 51 3.54 8.08 -4.46
CA MET A 51 2.14 8.47 -4.31
C MET A 51 1.97 9.94 -4.68
N PHE A 52 0.97 10.23 -5.52
CA PHE A 52 0.57 11.59 -5.83
C PHE A 52 -0.85 11.84 -5.30
N VAL A 53 -1.04 12.94 -4.57
CA VAL A 53 -2.35 13.42 -4.13
C VAL A 53 -2.51 14.85 -4.66
N ASP A 54 -3.59 15.10 -5.39
CA ASP A 54 -3.85 16.39 -6.07
C ASP A 54 -2.67 16.88 -6.93
N GLY A 55 -2.01 15.93 -7.63
CA GLY A 55 -0.84 16.21 -8.47
C GLY A 55 0.45 16.52 -7.71
N LYS A 56 0.45 16.43 -6.38
CA LYS A 56 1.63 16.64 -5.53
C LYS A 56 2.17 15.31 -5.02
N LEU A 57 3.49 15.14 -5.10
CA LEU A 57 4.17 14.00 -4.51
C LEU A 57 3.99 14.04 -2.99
N VAL A 58 3.48 12.95 -2.43
CA VAL A 58 3.40 12.72 -0.99
C VAL A 58 4.54 11.78 -0.60
N ALA A 59 5.48 12.31 0.19
CA ALA A 59 6.72 11.62 0.58
C ALA A 59 6.46 10.53 1.64
#